data_AF-A0AA51EC64-F1
#
_entry.id   AF-A0AA51EC64-F1
#
_cell.length_a   1.000
_cell.length_b   1.000
_cell.length_c   1.000
_cell.angle_alpha   90.00
_cell.angle_beta   90.00
_cell.angle_gamma   90.00
#
_symmetry.space_group_name_H-M   'P 1'
#
loop_
_entity.id
_entity.type
_entity.pdbx_description
1 polymer ?
#
loop_
_entity_poly.entity_id
_entity_poly.type
_entity_poly.pdbx_seq_one_letter_code
_entity_poly.pdbx_strand_id
1 'polypeptide(L)'
;REKDIDEVLQTHTVFTNVSKGQVAKKEDLIKVFGKDDQTEICKEILEKGELQVSDKERHSQIDSLFKDIATTVADKCVNPET
;
A
#
# COMPACT_ATOMS: atom_id res chain seq x y z
N ARG A 1 8.05 12.14 -9.49
CA ARG A 1 7.66 10.79 -9.97
C ARG A 1 8.90 9.94 -9.84
N GLU A 2 9.13 9.35 -8.66
CA GLU A 2 10.23 8.41 -8.48
C GLU A 2 10.10 7.30 -9.54
N LYS A 3 11.19 7.05 -10.26
CA LYS A 3 11.26 6.05 -11.34
C LYS A 3 11.86 4.73 -10.85
N ASP A 4 12.40 4.71 -9.63
CA ASP A 4 13.03 3.53 -9.06
C ASP A 4 11.98 2.70 -8.32
N ILE A 5 11.44 1.74 -9.08
CA ILE A 5 10.62 0.64 -8.59
C ILE A 5 11.29 -0.13 -7.44
N ASP A 6 12.63 -0.15 -7.40
CA ASP A 6 13.43 -0.76 -6.32
C ASP A 6 13.25 -0.06 -4.96
N GLU A 7 12.94 1.25 -4.92
CA GLU A 7 12.70 1.97 -3.66
C GLU A 7 11.31 1.68 -3.08
N VAL A 8 10.39 1.20 -3.92
CA VAL A 8 8.98 0.95 -3.56
C VAL A 8 8.72 -0.53 -3.31
N LEU A 9 9.38 -1.42 -4.07
CA LEU A 9 9.22 -2.86 -3.94
C LEU A 9 10.25 -3.45 -2.98
N GLN A 10 9.76 -4.14 -1.97
CA GLN A 10 10.62 -4.97 -1.10
C GLN A 10 11.19 -6.19 -1.84
N THR A 11 10.51 -6.67 -2.88
CA THR A 11 10.96 -7.77 -3.72
C THR A 11 10.27 -7.72 -5.09
N HIS A 12 10.98 -8.16 -6.13
CA HIS A 12 10.43 -8.29 -7.50
C HIS A 12 9.63 -9.58 -7.70
N THR A 13 9.05 -10.12 -6.62
CA THR A 13 8.31 -11.38 -6.65
C THR A 13 6.81 -11.14 -6.55
N VAL A 14 6.04 -11.67 -7.50
CA VAL A 14 4.57 -11.59 -7.47
C VAL A 14 3.99 -12.74 -6.64
N PHE A 15 3.19 -12.41 -5.62
CA PHE A 15 2.53 -13.38 -4.74
C PHE A 15 1.03 -13.44 -5.01
N THR A 16 0.46 -14.65 -5.07
CA THR A 16 -1.00 -14.82 -5.02
C THR A 16 -1.54 -14.59 -3.62
N ASN A 17 -0.71 -14.81 -2.60
CA ASN A 17 -1.06 -14.52 -1.21
C ASN A 17 0.20 -14.16 -0.42
N VAL A 18 0.34 -12.87 -0.08
CA VAL A 18 1.49 -12.35 0.67
C VAL A 18 1.50 -12.92 2.10
N SER A 19 0.36 -12.98 2.78
CA SER A 19 0.26 -13.47 4.17
C SER A 19 0.69 -14.94 4.33
N LYS A 20 0.54 -15.75 3.27
CA LYS A 20 0.93 -17.17 3.24
C LYS A 20 2.25 -17.41 2.50
N GLY A 21 2.88 -16.36 1.94
CA GLY A 21 4.09 -16.48 1.13
C GLY A 21 3.89 -17.28 -0.16
N GLN A 22 2.67 -17.34 -0.70
CA GLN A 22 2.37 -18.13 -1.89
C GLN A 22 2.74 -17.34 -3.15
N VAL A 23 3.76 -17.80 -3.88
CA VAL A 23 4.25 -17.19 -5.12
C VAL A 23 3.34 -17.56 -6.30
N ALA A 24 3.10 -16.59 -7.18
CA ALA A 24 2.34 -16.83 -8.41
C ALA A 24 3.10 -17.73 -9.39
N LYS A 25 2.40 -18.69 -9.98
CA LYS A 25 3.00 -19.56 -11.01
C LYS A 25 3.11 -18.81 -12.32
N LYS A 26 4.17 -19.11 -13.10
CA LYS A 26 4.37 -18.52 -14.43
C LYS A 26 3.18 -18.73 -15.36
N GLU A 27 2.54 -19.89 -15.29
CA GLU A 27 1.33 -20.21 -16.09
C GLU A 27 0.18 -19.23 -15.80
N ASP A 28 -0.05 -18.90 -14.52
CA ASP A 28 -1.09 -17.97 -14.10
C ASP A 28 -0.73 -16.52 -14.50
N LEU A 29 0.55 -16.15 -14.36
CA LEU A 29 1.04 -14.83 -14.77
C LEU A 29 0.85 -14.61 -16.28
N ILE A 30 1.24 -15.57 -17.11
CA ILE A 30 1.05 -15.49 -18.56
C ILE A 30 -0.45 -15.48 -18.91
N LYS A 31 -1.28 -16.25 -18.22
CA LYS A 31 -2.71 -16.31 -18.49
C LYS A 31 -3.44 -15.00 -18.15
N VAL A 32 -3.02 -14.31 -17.09
CA VAL A 32 -3.67 -13.07 -16.60
C VAL A 32 -3.05 -11.82 -17.22
N PHE A 33 -1.72 -11.73 -17.24
CA PHE A 33 -0.98 -10.54 -17.68
C PHE A 33 -0.41 -10.68 -19.11
N GLY A 34 -0.43 -11.87 -19.70
CA GLY A 34 0.15 -12.10 -21.04
C GLY A 34 1.69 -12.02 -21.08
N LYS A 35 2.34 -11.88 -19.92
CA LYS A 35 3.79 -11.71 -19.75
C LYS A 35 4.29 -12.65 -18.66
N ASP A 36 5.57 -12.99 -18.68
CA ASP A 36 6.23 -13.77 -17.62
C ASP A 36 7.26 -12.95 -16.84
N ASP A 37 7.53 -11.71 -17.26
CA ASP A 37 8.40 -10.77 -16.56
C ASP A 37 7.72 -10.19 -15.33
N GLN A 38 8.19 -10.60 -14.15
CA GLN A 38 7.63 -10.17 -12.88
C GLN A 38 7.81 -8.68 -12.62
N THR A 39 8.88 -8.06 -13.11
CA THR A 39 9.12 -6.63 -12.88
C THR A 39 8.10 -5.77 -13.63
N GLU A 40 7.79 -6.12 -14.88
CA GLU A 40 6.76 -5.44 -15.66
C GLU A 40 5.35 -5.69 -15.10
N ILE A 41 5.09 -6.90 -14.60
CA ILE A 41 3.83 -7.21 -13.94
C ILE A 41 3.67 -6.41 -12.64
N CYS A 42 4.73 -6.27 -11.84
CA CYS A 42 4.69 -5.44 -10.63
C CYS A 42 4.37 -3.97 -10.95
N LYS A 43 4.93 -3.40 -12.02
CA LYS A 43 4.58 -2.04 -12.47
C LYS A 43 3.11 -1.94 -12.84
N GLU A 44 2.59 -2.91 -13.58
CA GLU A 44 1.18 -2.92 -13.99
C GLU A 44 0.24 -3.07 -12.79
N ILE A 45 0.61 -3.88 -11.80
CA ILE A 45 -0.12 -3.99 -10.52
C ILE A 45 -0.05 -2.67 -9.74
N LEU A 46 1.08 -1.97 -9.70
CA LEU A 46 1.19 -0.67 -9.04
C LEU A 46 0.37 0.43 -9.74
N GLU A 47 0.25 0.36 -11.07
CA GLU A 47 -0.46 1.38 -11.86
C GLU A 47 -1.97 1.13 -11.92
N LYS A 48 -2.42 -0.13 -11.97
CA LYS A 48 -3.84 -0.49 -12.11
C LYS A 48 -4.46 -1.13 -10.87
N GLY A 49 -3.64 -1.64 -9.96
CA GLY A 49 -4.09 -2.29 -8.75
C GLY A 49 -4.45 -1.29 -7.65
N GLU A 50 -5.08 -1.82 -6.60
CA GLU A 50 -5.37 -1.06 -5.39
C GLU A 50 -4.39 -1.48 -4.29
N LEU A 51 -3.85 -0.48 -3.59
CA LEU A 51 -2.99 -0.72 -2.44
C LEU A 51 -3.81 -1.34 -1.30
N GLN A 52 -3.57 -2.62 -1.02
CA GLN A 52 -4.23 -3.29 0.08
C GLN A 52 -3.56 -2.94 1.40
N VAL A 53 -4.19 -2.07 2.18
CA VAL A 53 -3.71 -1.70 3.51
C VAL A 53 -3.93 -2.85 4.51
N SER A 54 -2.87 -3.20 5.23
CA SER A 54 -2.94 -4.20 6.30
C SER A 54 -3.77 -3.69 7.48
N ASP A 55 -4.28 -4.60 8.33
CA ASP A 55 -5.08 -4.21 9.51
C ASP A 55 -4.32 -3.28 10.46
N LYS A 56 -3.00 -3.50 10.58
CA LYS A 56 -2.11 -2.68 11.41
C LYS A 56 -1.94 -1.26 10.85
N GLU A 57 -1.73 -1.13 9.54
CA GLU A 57 -1.64 0.17 8.88
C GLU A 57 -2.96 0.93 8.93
N ARG A 58 -4.09 0.22 8.82
CA ARG A 58 -5.42 0.84 8.97
C ARG A 58 -5.62 1.41 10.37
N HIS A 59 -5.25 0.67 11.41
CA HIS A 59 -5.27 1.18 12.79
C HIS A 59 -4.37 2.40 12.94
N SER A 60 -3.13 2.34 12.45
CA SER A 60 -2.19 3.45 12.53
C SER A 60 -2.70 4.71 11.82
N GLN A 61 -3.39 4.56 10.69
CA GLN A 61 -4.01 5.69 9.98
C GLN A 61 -5.15 6.31 10.80
N ILE A 62 -6.01 5.48 11.41
CA ILE A 62 -7.10 5.98 12.26
C ILE A 62 -6.57 6.72 13.48
N ASP A 63 -5.55 6.16 14.15
CA ASP A 63 -4.94 6.79 15.33
C ASP A 63 -4.26 8.12 14.97
N SER A 64 -3.56 8.17 13.84
CA SER A 64 -2.93 9.39 13.35
C SER A 64 -3.98 10.44 12.99
N LEU A 65 -5.04 10.05 12.29
CA LEU A 65 -6.14 10.94 11.92
C LEU A 65 -6.85 11.50 13.18
N PHE A 66 -7.11 10.65 14.17
CA PHE A 66 -7.71 11.08 15.43
C PHE A 66 -6.83 12.11 16.15
N LYS A 67 -5.52 11.87 16.19
CA LYS A 67 -4.57 12.78 16.81
C LYS A 67 -4.49 14.11 16.08
N ASP A 68 -4.46 14.10 14.75
CA ASP A 68 -4.47 15.30 13.92
C ASP A 68 -5.75 16.13 14.12
N ILE A 69 -6.90 15.47 14.20
CA ILE A 69 -8.18 16.14 14.50
C ILE A 69 -8.13 16.78 15.90
N ALA A 70 -7.70 16.02 16.91
CA ALA A 70 -7.62 16.52 18.28
C ALA A 70 -6.67 17.73 18.40
N THR A 71 -5.49 17.65 17.77
CA THR A 71 -4.52 18.76 17.72
C THR A 71 -5.10 19.96 16.97
N THR A 72 -5.73 19.75 15.82
CA THR A 72 -6.34 20.84 15.03
C THR A 72 -7.46 21.54 15.80
N VAL A 73 -8.28 20.79 16.53
CA VAL A 73 -9.35 21.36 17.36
C VAL A 73 -8.77 22.10 18.55
N ALA A 74 -7.77 21.53 19.24
CA ALA A 74 -7.11 22.18 20.36
C ALA A 74 -6.42 23.50 19.96
N ASP A 75 -5.79 23.55 18.79
CA ASP A 75 -5.13 24.77 18.29
C ASP A 75 -6.14 25.84 17.84
N LYS A 76 -7.32 25.45 17.37
CA LYS A 76 -8.34 26.37 16.84
C LYS A 76 -9.42 26.76 17.84
N CYS A 77 -9.57 26.04 18.94
CA CYS A 77 -10.56 26.33 19.97
C CYS A 77 -9.90 26.97 21.19
N VAL A 78 -10.30 28.21 21.48
CA VAL A 78 -9.90 28.92 22.71
C VAL A 78 -11.02 28.78 23.72
N ASN A 79 -10.68 28.42 24.97
CA ASN A 79 -11.67 28.29 26.03
C ASN A 79 -12.16 29.69 26.48
N PRO A 80 -13.45 30.02 26.33
CA PRO A 80 -13.99 31.34 26.69
C PRO A 80 -14.11 31.61 28.20
N GLU A 81 -13.91 30.60 29.07
CA GLU A 81 -13.88 30.78 30.53
C GLU A 81 -12.50 31.23 31.09
N THR A 82 -11.53 31.48 30.20
CA THR A 82 -10.22 32.07 30.49
C THR A 82 -9.94 33.24 29.56
#